data_AF-A0AA96J1V5-F1
#
_entry.id   AF-A0AA96J1V5-F1
#
_cell.length_a   1.000
_cell.length_b   1.000
_cell.length_c   1.000
_cell.angle_alpha   90.00
_cell.angle_beta   90.00
_cell.angle_gamma   90.00
#
_symmetry.space_group_name_H-M   'P 1'
#
loop_
_entity.id
_entity.type
_entity.pdbx_description
1 polymer ?
#
loop_
_entity_poly.entity_id
_entity_poly.type
_entity_poly.pdbx_seq_one_letter_code
_entity_poly.pdbx_strand_id
1 'polypeptide(L)'
;MSEPVTLSMAWGIDAETLDKAGVIDVTLNCDTNLFIDPLLLDEASDPDFRDCATKAYEQRFNQLIDLLVASKKEGDVAWRAAERHLSFHEVPFTHLGYSSGTGGSGFGSKLSGHLLVVAKEVVDLGVVNPDLFMALALFEGGIGADRISDMTTNIVVDCLARYTHAVATNLGRAVAPFHARRHHLPIAAQSLEHKGAVTAGAQRHR
;
A
#
# COMPACT_ATOMS: atom_id res chain seq x y z
N MET A 1 -5.06 28.41 0.46
CA MET A 1 -4.70 27.09 -0.11
C MET A 1 -4.13 27.37 -1.49
N SER A 2 -2.99 26.77 -1.86
CA SER A 2 -2.48 26.85 -3.23
C SER A 2 -3.42 26.11 -4.18
N GLU A 3 -3.43 26.48 -5.46
CA GLU A 3 -4.19 25.74 -6.48
C GLU A 3 -3.73 24.28 -6.55
N PRO A 4 -4.65 23.32 -6.78
CA PRO A 4 -4.29 21.91 -6.88
C PRO A 4 -3.34 21.67 -8.06
N VAL A 5 -2.22 20.98 -7.81
CA VAL A 5 -1.23 20.60 -8.82
C VAL A 5 -1.35 19.10 -9.05
N THR A 6 -1.77 18.69 -10.25
CA THR A 6 -1.90 17.28 -10.61
C THR A 6 -0.59 16.70 -11.16
N LEU A 7 -0.52 15.37 -11.26
CA LEU A 7 0.62 14.68 -11.87
C LEU A 7 0.84 15.10 -13.33
N SER A 8 -0.24 15.21 -14.11
CA SER A 8 -0.21 15.67 -15.50
C SER A 8 0.36 17.09 -15.61
N MET A 9 -0.06 18.00 -14.73
CA MET A 9 0.47 19.37 -14.66
C MET A 9 1.96 19.38 -14.32
N ALA A 10 2.39 18.59 -13.32
CA ALA A 10 3.78 18.52 -12.91
C ALA A 10 4.69 17.92 -14.01
N TRP A 11 4.18 16.95 -14.77
CA TRP A 11 4.90 16.35 -15.89
C TRP A 11 4.78 17.13 -17.19
N GLY A 12 3.91 18.14 -17.27
CA GLY A 12 3.67 18.91 -18.49
C GLY A 12 3.14 18.03 -19.62
N ILE A 13 2.19 17.13 -19.31
CA ILE A 13 1.53 16.25 -20.29
C ILE A 13 0.02 16.32 -20.14
N ASP A 14 -0.71 15.95 -21.19
CA ASP A 14 -2.17 15.91 -21.13
C ASP A 14 -2.65 14.77 -20.23
N ALA A 15 -3.70 15.02 -19.44
CA ALA A 15 -4.32 14.00 -18.58
C ALA A 15 -4.80 12.76 -19.38
N GLU A 16 -5.21 12.95 -20.65
CA GLU A 16 -5.56 11.84 -21.55
C GLU A 16 -4.36 10.92 -21.86
N THR A 17 -3.13 11.47 -21.86
CA THR A 17 -1.91 10.67 -22.03
C THR A 17 -1.66 9.79 -20.82
N LEU A 18 -1.92 10.30 -19.60
CA LEU A 18 -1.84 9.51 -18.37
C LEU A 18 -2.92 8.41 -18.33
N ASP A 19 -4.15 8.75 -18.69
CA ASP A 19 -5.27 7.81 -18.70
C ASP A 19 -5.01 6.65 -19.66
N LYS A 20 -4.52 6.94 -20.88
CA LYS A 20 -4.08 5.91 -21.85
C LYS A 20 -2.92 5.05 -21.36
N ALA A 21 -2.08 5.59 -20.48
CA ALA A 21 -0.99 4.85 -19.85
C ALA A 21 -1.43 4.07 -18.59
N GLY A 22 -2.72 4.12 -18.22
CA GLY A 22 -3.24 3.45 -17.03
C GLY A 22 -2.88 4.14 -15.71
N VAL A 23 -2.55 5.43 -15.74
CA VAL A 23 -2.06 6.19 -14.58
C VAL A 23 -3.15 7.10 -14.05
N ILE A 24 -3.36 7.08 -12.74
CA ILE A 24 -4.27 8.03 -12.09
C ILE A 24 -3.57 9.38 -11.98
N ASP A 25 -4.23 10.42 -12.49
CA ASP A 25 -3.81 11.80 -12.36
C ASP A 25 -4.10 12.35 -10.94
N VAL A 26 -3.26 11.94 -9.99
CA VAL A 26 -3.39 12.34 -8.57
C VAL A 26 -3.04 13.81 -8.34
N THR A 27 -3.62 14.39 -7.29
CA THR A 27 -3.22 15.72 -6.82
C THR A 27 -1.99 15.58 -5.91
N LEU A 28 -0.96 16.39 -6.15
CA LEU A 28 0.35 16.32 -5.48
C LEU A 28 0.46 17.21 -4.25
N ASN A 29 -0.43 18.18 -4.09
CA ASN A 29 -0.40 19.15 -2.99
C ASN A 29 -1.61 19.06 -2.06
N CYS A 30 -2.53 18.11 -2.30
CA CYS A 30 -3.55 17.69 -1.36
C CYS A 30 -3.92 16.22 -1.62
N ASP A 31 -4.49 15.56 -0.62
CA ASP A 31 -4.81 14.15 -0.75
C ASP A 31 -5.93 13.92 -1.76
N THR A 32 -5.80 12.82 -2.49
CA THR A 32 -6.88 12.29 -3.31
C THR A 32 -7.61 11.23 -2.49
N ASN A 33 -8.94 11.33 -2.38
CA ASN A 33 -9.80 10.36 -1.67
C ASN A 33 -9.87 9.02 -2.44
N LEU A 34 -8.75 8.32 -2.49
CA LEU A 34 -8.57 7.03 -3.14
C LEU A 34 -7.86 6.10 -2.14
N PHE A 35 -8.18 4.81 -2.23
CA PHE A 35 -7.63 3.76 -1.39
C PHE A 35 -7.19 2.60 -2.29
N ILE A 36 -6.15 1.89 -1.87
CA ILE A 36 -5.76 0.63 -2.50
C ILE A 36 -6.54 -0.50 -1.80
N ASP A 37 -7.45 -1.14 -2.54
CA ASP A 37 -8.13 -2.33 -2.07
C ASP A 37 -7.27 -3.57 -2.39
N PRO A 38 -6.86 -4.36 -1.38
CA PRO A 38 -6.10 -5.58 -1.62
C PRO A 38 -6.84 -6.61 -2.47
N LEU A 39 -8.18 -6.61 -2.45
CA LEU A 39 -9.01 -7.55 -3.24
C LEU A 39 -9.06 -7.19 -4.73
N LEU A 40 -8.54 -6.02 -5.12
CA LEU A 40 -8.48 -5.58 -6.53
C LEU A 40 -7.08 -5.72 -7.13
N LEU A 41 -6.10 -6.25 -6.39
CA LEU A 41 -4.73 -6.38 -6.89
C LEU A 41 -4.64 -7.31 -8.09
N ASP A 42 -5.41 -8.41 -8.10
CA ASP A 42 -5.51 -9.37 -9.20
C ASP A 42 -6.36 -8.85 -10.39
N GLU A 43 -7.10 -7.76 -10.20
CA GLU A 43 -7.83 -7.06 -11.26
C GLU A 43 -7.03 -5.92 -11.91
N ALA A 44 -5.81 -5.65 -11.44
CA ALA A 44 -5.00 -4.57 -11.99
C ALA A 44 -4.73 -4.77 -13.49
N SER A 45 -4.84 -3.67 -14.24
CA SER A 45 -4.76 -3.66 -15.71
C SER A 45 -3.35 -3.92 -16.24
N ASP A 46 -2.33 -3.46 -15.52
CA ASP A 46 -0.92 -3.72 -15.84
C ASP A 46 -0.51 -5.12 -15.35
N PRO A 47 -0.14 -6.06 -16.25
CA PRO A 47 0.15 -7.44 -15.87
C PRO A 47 1.36 -7.58 -14.94
N ASP A 48 2.41 -6.77 -15.14
CA ASP A 48 3.64 -6.86 -14.35
C ASP A 48 3.40 -6.35 -12.92
N PHE A 49 2.67 -5.25 -12.77
CA PHE A 49 2.21 -4.74 -11.48
C PHE A 49 1.31 -5.75 -10.79
N ARG A 50 0.27 -6.25 -11.48
CA ARG A 50 -0.66 -7.26 -10.94
C ARG A 50 0.10 -8.45 -10.36
N ASP A 51 0.94 -9.09 -11.17
CA ASP A 51 1.69 -10.26 -10.77
C ASP A 51 2.63 -9.97 -9.59
N CYS A 52 3.30 -8.82 -9.59
CA CYS A 52 4.17 -8.42 -8.48
C CYS A 52 3.37 -8.19 -7.20
N ALA A 53 2.28 -7.43 -7.29
CA ALA A 53 1.49 -6.98 -6.15
C ALA A 53 0.74 -8.15 -5.50
N THR A 54 0.06 -8.99 -6.28
CA THR A 54 -0.61 -10.21 -5.79
C THR A 54 0.37 -11.15 -5.11
N LYS A 55 1.54 -11.41 -5.73
CA LYS A 55 2.57 -12.28 -5.11
C LYS A 55 3.13 -11.68 -3.82
N ALA A 56 3.42 -10.38 -3.78
CA ALA A 56 3.92 -9.71 -2.58
C ALA A 56 2.91 -9.78 -1.44
N TYR A 57 1.63 -9.59 -1.78
CA TYR A 57 0.50 -9.70 -0.86
C TYR A 57 0.35 -11.10 -0.28
N GLU A 58 0.22 -12.11 -1.13
CA GLU A 58 0.12 -13.52 -0.70
C GLU A 58 1.32 -13.94 0.14
N GLN A 59 2.55 -13.60 -0.29
CA GLN A 59 3.77 -13.94 0.46
C GLN A 59 3.78 -13.31 1.85
N ARG A 60 3.32 -12.07 2.00
CA ARG A 60 3.25 -11.41 3.31
C ARG A 60 2.36 -12.18 4.27
N PHE A 61 1.16 -12.57 3.84
CA PHE A 61 0.20 -13.22 4.71
C PHE A 61 0.50 -14.70 4.92
N ASN A 62 1.04 -15.40 3.93
CA ASN A 62 1.55 -16.77 4.11
C ASN A 62 2.67 -16.80 5.16
N GLN A 63 3.63 -15.86 5.11
CA GLN A 63 4.66 -15.73 6.14
C GLN A 63 4.06 -15.44 7.53
N LEU A 64 3.04 -14.59 7.61
CA LEU A 64 2.36 -14.30 8.86
C LEU A 64 1.71 -15.57 9.44
N ILE A 65 1.00 -16.33 8.61
CA ILE A 65 0.36 -17.59 8.98
C ILE A 65 1.42 -18.60 9.47
N ASP A 66 2.51 -18.78 8.73
CA ASP A 66 3.59 -19.70 9.09
C ASP A 66 4.17 -19.37 10.48
N LEU A 67 4.37 -18.07 10.76
CA LEU A 67 4.84 -17.59 12.05
C LEU A 67 3.81 -17.84 13.17
N LEU A 68 2.53 -17.65 12.90
CA LEU A 68 1.45 -17.93 13.86
C LEU A 68 1.34 -19.43 14.16
N VAL A 69 1.45 -20.30 13.16
CA VAL A 69 1.48 -21.76 13.33
C VAL A 69 2.71 -22.20 14.16
N ALA A 70 3.87 -21.58 13.89
CA ALA A 70 5.10 -21.86 14.61
C ALA A 70 5.06 -21.39 16.07
N SER A 71 4.37 -20.28 16.34
CA SER A 71 4.25 -19.71 17.68
C SER A 71 3.48 -20.63 18.62
N LYS A 72 4.03 -20.84 19.82
CA LYS A 72 3.47 -21.68 20.88
C LYS A 72 2.94 -20.87 22.05
N LYS A 73 3.36 -19.62 22.18
CA LYS A 73 2.87 -18.68 23.20
C LYS A 73 3.11 -17.24 22.77
N GLU A 74 2.27 -16.35 23.28
CA GLU A 74 2.49 -14.91 23.12
C GLU A 74 3.90 -14.49 23.58
N GLY A 75 4.53 -13.63 22.78
CA GLY A 75 5.86 -13.09 23.06
C GLY A 75 7.03 -14.00 22.73
N ASP A 76 6.81 -15.23 22.22
CA ASP A 76 7.90 -16.05 21.69
C ASP A 76 8.53 -15.46 20.42
N VAL A 77 9.58 -16.10 19.90
CA VAL A 77 10.34 -15.56 18.76
C VAL A 77 9.47 -15.45 17.51
N ALA A 78 8.59 -16.42 17.27
CA ALA A 78 7.69 -16.44 16.13
C ALA A 78 6.57 -15.40 16.28
N TRP A 79 5.99 -15.27 17.47
CA TRP A 79 5.01 -14.24 17.80
C TRP A 79 5.55 -12.84 17.55
N ARG A 80 6.73 -12.52 18.11
CA ARG A 80 7.35 -11.20 17.91
C ARG A 80 7.73 -10.95 16.46
N ALA A 81 8.02 -12.00 15.69
CA ALA A 81 8.22 -11.86 14.26
C ALA A 81 6.91 -11.53 13.54
N ALA A 82 5.83 -12.24 13.84
CA ALA A 82 4.50 -11.99 13.30
C ALA A 82 4.01 -10.56 13.62
N GLU A 83 4.22 -10.09 14.85
CA GLU A 83 3.91 -8.71 15.27
C GLU A 83 4.62 -7.66 14.40
N ARG A 84 5.88 -7.89 14.04
CA ARG A 84 6.62 -6.98 13.13
C ARG A 84 6.05 -6.98 11.71
N HIS A 85 5.44 -8.08 11.28
CA HIS A 85 4.75 -8.15 9.97
C HIS A 85 3.41 -7.40 9.97
N LEU A 86 2.77 -7.21 11.13
CA LEU A 86 1.55 -6.41 11.31
C LEU A 86 1.81 -4.96 11.78
N SER A 87 3.08 -4.55 11.84
CA SER A 87 3.48 -3.19 12.22
C SER A 87 3.71 -2.34 10.96
N PHE A 88 2.63 -1.78 10.43
CA PHE A 88 2.67 -0.91 9.26
C PHE A 88 2.91 0.55 9.68
N HIS A 89 3.92 1.18 9.08
CA HIS A 89 4.13 2.63 9.20
C HIS A 89 3.37 3.32 8.08
N GLU A 90 2.91 4.54 8.28
CA GLU A 90 2.31 5.36 7.22
C GLU A 90 3.29 5.48 6.02
N VAL A 91 2.77 5.38 4.79
CA VAL A 91 3.57 5.57 3.57
C VAL A 91 3.26 6.96 3.01
N PRO A 92 4.07 7.99 3.31
CA PRO A 92 3.73 9.39 3.02
C PRO A 92 3.86 9.76 1.54
N PHE A 93 3.93 8.79 0.62
CA PHE A 93 4.37 8.99 -0.77
C PHE A 93 3.31 8.67 -1.82
N THR A 94 2.11 8.24 -1.42
CA THR A 94 1.03 7.87 -2.34
C THR A 94 0.02 8.99 -2.53
N HIS A 95 -0.07 9.98 -1.63
CA HIS A 95 -1.15 10.99 -1.58
C HIS A 95 -2.56 10.37 -1.63
N LEU A 96 -2.68 9.13 -1.15
CA LEU A 96 -3.92 8.39 -0.97
C LEU A 96 -4.29 8.48 0.51
N GLY A 97 -5.49 8.97 0.84
CA GLY A 97 -5.97 9.05 2.22
C GLY A 97 -6.75 10.31 2.54
N TYR A 98 -7.19 10.44 3.80
CA TYR A 98 -7.82 11.65 4.34
C TYR A 98 -6.89 12.34 5.36
N SER A 99 -6.11 13.36 4.97
CA SER A 99 -5.33 14.17 5.91
C SER A 99 -5.96 15.54 6.15
N SER A 100 -6.51 15.73 7.35
CA SER A 100 -6.73 17.05 7.96
C SER A 100 -6.34 17.08 9.44
N GLY A 101 -5.58 16.09 9.92
CA GLY A 101 -5.20 15.94 11.34
C GLY A 101 -3.77 15.47 11.54
N THR A 102 -3.11 15.95 12.59
CA THR A 102 -1.70 15.73 12.94
C THR A 102 -1.42 14.40 13.65
N GLY A 103 -2.20 13.34 13.41
CA GLY A 103 -2.07 12.05 14.11
C GLY A 103 -2.25 10.87 13.16
N GLY A 104 -1.14 10.20 12.84
CA GLY A 104 -1.09 9.09 11.87
C GLY A 104 -2.03 7.94 12.22
N SER A 105 -2.67 7.38 11.20
CA SER A 105 -3.72 6.36 11.29
C SER A 105 -3.20 4.93 11.34
N GLY A 106 -1.88 4.69 11.31
CA GLY A 106 -1.29 3.35 11.34
C GLY A 106 -1.81 2.45 12.47
N PHE A 107 -1.57 1.14 12.34
CA PHE A 107 -1.95 0.19 13.38
C PHE A 107 -1.14 0.50 14.66
N GLY A 108 -1.78 1.15 15.64
CA GLY A 108 -1.17 1.36 16.95
C GLY A 108 -0.85 0.03 17.61
N SER A 109 0.17 -0.03 18.46
CA SER A 109 0.64 -1.28 19.10
C SER A 109 -0.47 -2.10 19.78
N LYS A 110 -1.47 -1.43 20.36
CA LYS A 110 -2.64 -2.10 20.96
C LYS A 110 -3.49 -2.82 19.92
N LEU A 111 -3.74 -2.19 18.78
CA LEU A 111 -4.56 -2.76 17.69
C LEU A 111 -3.81 -3.90 16.99
N SER A 112 -2.51 -3.72 16.69
CA SER A 112 -1.67 -4.79 16.13
C SER A 112 -1.61 -6.00 17.06
N GLY A 113 -1.43 -5.79 18.36
CA GLY A 113 -1.40 -6.87 19.34
C GLY A 113 -2.72 -7.63 19.42
N HIS A 114 -3.85 -6.92 19.45
CA HIS A 114 -5.16 -7.55 19.47
C HIS A 114 -5.45 -8.33 18.17
N LEU A 115 -5.17 -7.74 17.01
CA LEU A 115 -5.33 -8.40 15.73
C LEU A 115 -4.48 -9.67 15.64
N LEU A 116 -3.27 -9.67 16.22
CA LEU A 116 -2.40 -10.83 16.25
C LEU A 116 -2.95 -11.98 17.13
N VAL A 117 -3.63 -11.64 18.24
CA VAL A 117 -4.35 -12.62 19.07
C VAL A 117 -5.50 -13.25 18.29
N VAL A 118 -6.36 -12.44 17.68
CA VAL A 118 -7.48 -12.92 16.86
C VAL A 118 -6.98 -13.77 15.69
N ALA A 119 -5.92 -13.32 15.02
CA ALA A 119 -5.25 -14.03 13.95
C ALA A 119 -4.75 -15.41 14.41
N LYS A 120 -4.14 -15.49 15.61
CA LYS A 120 -3.66 -16.75 16.18
C LYS A 120 -4.82 -17.71 16.48
N GLU A 121 -5.92 -17.23 17.03
CA GLU A 121 -7.11 -18.04 17.30
C GLU A 121 -7.68 -18.65 16.02
N VAL A 122 -7.76 -17.86 14.93
CA VAL A 122 -8.25 -18.33 13.62
C VAL A 122 -7.34 -19.38 13.01
N VAL A 123 -6.01 -19.19 13.10
CA VAL A 123 -5.03 -20.19 12.66
C VAL A 123 -5.18 -21.48 13.47
N ASP A 124 -5.40 -21.39 14.79
CA ASP A 124 -5.57 -22.56 15.65
C ASP A 124 -6.86 -23.34 15.38
N LEU A 125 -7.89 -22.66 14.85
CA LEU A 125 -9.10 -23.28 14.31
C LEU A 125 -8.88 -23.96 12.94
N GLY A 126 -7.66 -23.90 12.40
CA GLY A 126 -7.27 -24.51 11.13
C GLY A 126 -7.57 -23.65 9.91
N VAL A 127 -7.90 -22.37 10.09
CA VAL A 127 -8.18 -21.47 8.97
C VAL A 127 -6.92 -20.70 8.59
N VAL A 128 -6.46 -20.95 7.36
CA VAL A 128 -5.18 -20.45 6.83
C VAL A 128 -5.35 -19.67 5.53
N ASN A 129 -6.54 -19.09 5.29
CA ASN A 129 -6.76 -18.25 4.11
C ASN A 129 -6.25 -16.81 4.40
N PRO A 130 -5.26 -16.30 3.65
CA PRO A 130 -4.80 -14.91 3.72
C PRO A 130 -5.92 -13.86 3.74
N ASP A 131 -6.93 -14.01 2.89
CA ASP A 131 -8.01 -13.02 2.73
C ASP A 131 -8.91 -12.96 3.97
N LEU A 132 -9.00 -14.06 4.73
CA LEU A 132 -9.80 -14.07 5.95
C LEU A 132 -9.18 -13.18 7.04
N PHE A 133 -7.85 -13.03 7.08
CA PHE A 133 -7.21 -12.09 8.01
C PHE A 133 -7.65 -10.64 7.74
N MET A 134 -7.87 -10.29 6.48
CA MET A 134 -8.44 -8.99 6.12
C MET A 134 -9.89 -8.84 6.53
N ALA A 135 -10.70 -9.88 6.32
CA ALA A 135 -12.09 -9.85 6.75
C ALA A 135 -12.18 -9.71 8.28
N LEU A 136 -11.36 -10.44 9.03
CA LEU A 136 -11.28 -10.31 10.50
C LEU A 136 -10.86 -8.91 10.91
N ALA A 137 -9.84 -8.36 10.25
CA ALA A 137 -9.41 -6.99 10.46
C ALA A 137 -10.57 -6.00 10.24
N LEU A 138 -11.37 -6.15 9.18
CA LEU A 138 -12.54 -5.31 8.89
C LEU A 138 -13.64 -5.37 9.97
N PHE A 139 -13.84 -6.53 10.60
CA PHE A 139 -14.83 -6.68 11.68
C PHE A 139 -14.32 -6.19 13.04
N GLU A 140 -13.00 -6.08 13.20
CA GLU A 140 -12.40 -5.51 14.40
C GLU A 140 -12.58 -3.99 14.44
N GLY A 141 -13.11 -3.50 15.57
CA GLY A 141 -13.38 -2.09 15.77
C GLY A 141 -12.10 -1.26 15.65
N GLY A 142 -12.08 -0.31 14.71
CA GLY A 142 -10.92 0.55 14.51
C GLY A 142 -10.00 0.11 13.37
N ILE A 143 -10.46 -0.68 12.41
CA ILE A 143 -9.76 -0.88 11.14
C ILE A 143 -10.66 -0.39 10.00
N GLY A 144 -10.33 0.78 9.46
CA GLY A 144 -11.04 1.39 8.33
C GLY A 144 -10.31 1.18 7.00
N ALA A 145 -10.95 1.57 5.91
CA ALA A 145 -10.38 1.53 4.56
C ALA A 145 -9.00 2.19 4.45
N ASP A 146 -8.78 3.27 5.19
CA ASP A 146 -7.50 3.99 5.27
C ASP A 146 -6.35 3.09 5.77
N ARG A 147 -6.55 2.38 6.88
CA ARG A 147 -5.56 1.45 7.45
C ARG A 147 -5.27 0.27 6.53
N ILE A 148 -6.31 -0.22 5.84
CA ILE A 148 -6.18 -1.31 4.87
C ILE A 148 -5.40 -0.84 3.65
N SER A 149 -5.67 0.36 3.17
CA SER A 149 -4.94 0.99 2.07
C SER A 149 -3.47 1.21 2.43
N ASP A 150 -3.18 1.73 3.63
CA ASP A 150 -1.81 1.92 4.11
C ASP A 150 -1.03 0.61 4.21
N MET A 151 -1.66 -0.42 4.78
CA MET A 151 -1.09 -1.75 4.87
C MET A 151 -0.78 -2.30 3.47
N THR A 152 -1.75 -2.27 2.57
CA THR A 152 -1.62 -2.79 1.21
C THR A 152 -0.51 -2.03 0.49
N THR A 153 -0.49 -0.70 0.60
CA THR A 153 0.57 0.17 0.06
C THR A 153 1.96 -0.25 0.56
N ASN A 154 2.13 -0.47 1.88
CA ASN A 154 3.41 -0.93 2.44
C ASN A 154 3.86 -2.25 1.83
N ILE A 155 2.92 -3.17 1.59
CA ILE A 155 3.23 -4.50 1.05
C ILE A 155 3.65 -4.40 -0.42
N VAL A 156 2.99 -3.55 -1.21
CA VAL A 156 3.18 -3.46 -2.67
C VAL A 156 4.04 -2.28 -3.11
N VAL A 157 4.67 -1.54 -2.20
CA VAL A 157 5.42 -0.30 -2.50
C VAL A 157 6.52 -0.51 -3.56
N ASP A 158 7.21 -1.64 -3.52
CA ASP A 158 8.24 -1.98 -4.50
C ASP A 158 7.63 -2.21 -5.90
N CYS A 159 6.43 -2.80 -5.96
CA CYS A 159 5.69 -3.01 -7.20
C CYS A 159 5.17 -1.67 -7.77
N LEU A 160 4.63 -0.80 -6.91
CA LEU A 160 4.18 0.54 -7.27
C LEU A 160 5.34 1.37 -7.86
N ALA A 161 6.53 1.30 -7.27
CA ALA A 161 7.69 2.02 -7.77
C ALA A 161 8.18 1.47 -9.13
N ARG A 162 8.21 0.15 -9.30
CA ARG A 162 8.54 -0.47 -10.60
C ARG A 162 7.57 -0.03 -11.69
N TYR A 163 6.28 -0.07 -11.41
CA TYR A 163 5.23 0.40 -12.31
C TYR A 163 5.44 1.87 -12.69
N THR A 164 5.61 2.74 -11.69
CA THR A 164 5.83 4.18 -11.89
C THR A 164 7.08 4.46 -12.71
N HIS A 165 8.17 3.73 -12.48
CA HIS A 165 9.39 3.85 -13.27
C HIS A 165 9.19 3.43 -14.72
N ALA A 166 8.49 2.31 -14.97
CA ALA A 166 8.20 1.84 -16.31
C ALA A 166 7.36 2.86 -17.09
N VAL A 167 6.28 3.35 -16.49
CA VAL A 167 5.43 4.42 -17.04
C VAL A 167 6.23 5.69 -17.33
N ALA A 168 6.99 6.19 -16.35
CA ALA A 168 7.77 7.41 -16.52
C ALA A 168 8.77 7.28 -17.67
N THR A 169 9.47 6.14 -17.75
CA THR A 169 10.40 5.83 -18.85
C THR A 169 9.70 5.81 -20.20
N ASN A 170 8.54 5.15 -20.30
CA ASN A 170 7.74 5.06 -21.52
C ASN A 170 7.22 6.43 -21.98
N LEU A 171 6.95 7.34 -21.04
CA LEU A 171 6.51 8.71 -21.31
C LEU A 171 7.68 9.70 -21.48
N GLY A 172 8.92 9.21 -21.53
CA GLY A 172 10.13 10.02 -21.69
C GLY A 172 10.40 10.97 -20.53
N ARG A 173 9.89 10.67 -19.33
CA ARG A 173 10.09 11.48 -18.12
C ARG A 173 11.35 11.03 -17.40
N ALA A 174 12.10 12.01 -16.88
CA ALA A 174 13.27 11.72 -16.06
C ALA A 174 12.85 10.97 -14.79
N VAL A 175 13.61 9.94 -14.43
CA VAL A 175 13.46 9.16 -13.20
C VAL A 175 14.74 9.33 -12.38
N ALA A 176 14.59 9.51 -11.07
CA ALA A 176 15.69 9.52 -10.13
C ALA A 176 15.53 8.40 -9.10
N PRO A 177 16.65 7.83 -8.61
CA PRO A 177 16.60 6.93 -7.48
C PRO A 177 16.12 7.68 -6.23
N PHE A 178 15.16 7.09 -5.52
CA PHE A 178 14.66 7.54 -4.24
C PHE A 178 14.91 6.48 -3.17
N HIS A 179 15.24 6.91 -1.96
CA HIS A 179 15.39 6.02 -0.82
C HIS A 179 14.23 6.26 0.15
N ALA A 180 13.22 5.40 0.09
CA ALA A 180 12.28 5.28 1.20
C ALA A 180 13.02 4.59 2.35
N ARG A 181 12.69 4.90 3.62
CA ARG A 181 13.44 4.47 4.83
C ARG A 181 13.66 2.94 5.00
N ARG A 182 13.13 2.10 4.10
CA ARG A 182 13.46 0.66 3.97
C ARG A 182 13.61 0.13 2.53
N HIS A 183 13.37 0.94 1.49
CA HIS A 183 13.30 0.49 0.10
C HIS A 183 14.06 1.45 -0.83
N HIS A 184 14.86 0.92 -1.75
CA HIS A 184 15.44 1.68 -2.85
C HIS A 184 14.46 1.68 -4.02
N LEU A 185 13.77 2.81 -4.22
CA LEU A 185 12.65 2.93 -5.14
C LEU A 185 13.01 3.94 -6.24
N PRO A 186 12.88 3.61 -7.53
CA PRO A 186 12.92 4.64 -8.58
C PRO A 186 11.64 5.49 -8.54
N ILE A 187 11.76 6.83 -8.59
CA ILE A 187 10.63 7.77 -8.65
C ILE A 187 10.87 8.79 -9.78
N ALA A 188 9.81 9.29 -10.43
CA ALA A 188 9.94 10.35 -11.43
C ALA A 188 10.56 11.62 -10.82
N ALA A 189 11.58 12.19 -11.49
CA ALA A 189 12.41 13.27 -10.98
C ALA A 189 11.63 14.59 -10.75
N GLN A 190 10.60 14.86 -11.58
CA GLN A 190 9.72 16.02 -11.40
C GLN A 190 8.79 15.87 -10.18
N SER A 191 8.48 14.64 -9.76
CA SER A 191 7.74 14.35 -8.53
C SER A 191 8.62 14.48 -7.27
N LEU A 192 9.92 14.77 -7.40
CA LEU A 192 10.81 15.04 -6.26
C LEU A 192 10.75 16.51 -5.80
N GLU A 193 10.45 17.44 -6.71
CA GLU A 193 10.27 18.86 -6.36
C GLU A 193 8.97 19.09 -5.57
N HIS A 194 7.98 18.22 -5.76
CA HIS A 194 6.72 18.15 -5.00
C HIS A 194 6.53 16.73 -4.46
N LYS A 195 7.22 16.42 -3.35
CA LYS A 195 7.20 15.18 -2.56
C LYS A 195 6.24 14.06 -3.02
N GLY A 196 6.68 13.21 -3.96
CA GLY A 196 6.31 11.80 -4.06
C GLY A 196 4.93 11.50 -4.68
N ALA A 197 4.91 11.04 -5.93
CA ALA A 197 3.72 10.42 -6.52
C ALA A 197 4.11 9.08 -7.12
N VAL A 198 3.43 8.03 -6.66
CA VAL A 198 3.56 6.66 -7.17
C VAL A 198 2.15 6.05 -7.09
N THR A 199 1.45 5.86 -8.21
CA THR A 199 0.10 5.28 -8.22
C THR A 199 -0.05 4.19 -9.27
N ALA A 200 -0.63 3.05 -8.88
CA ALA A 200 -1.26 2.07 -9.76
C ALA A 200 -2.78 2.30 -9.70
N GLY A 201 -3.46 2.15 -10.85
CA GLY A 201 -4.87 2.49 -10.98
C GLY A 201 -5.79 1.67 -10.07
N ALA A 202 -6.45 2.34 -9.12
CA ALA A 202 -7.62 1.80 -8.40
C ALA A 202 -8.90 2.08 -9.22
N GLN A 203 -9.73 1.05 -9.41
CA GLN A 203 -11.00 1.16 -10.10
C GLN A 203 -11.95 2.11 -9.35
N ARG A 204 -12.63 3.00 -10.10
CA ARG A 204 -13.70 3.84 -9.58
C ARG A 204 -14.98 3.00 -9.44
N HIS A 205 -15.37 2.63 -8.22
CA HIS A 205 -16.76 2.26 -7.98
C HIS A 205 -17.64 3.51 -7.89
N ARG A 206 -18.66 3.54 -8.74
CA ARG A 206 -19.73 4.55 -8.77
C ARG A 206 -20.70 4.35 -7.62
#